data_AF-A0A934KMA5-F1
#
_entry.id   AF-A0A934KMA5-F1
#
_cell.length_a   1.000
_cell.length_b   1.000
_cell.length_c   1.000
_cell.angle_alpha   90.00
_cell.angle_beta   90.00
_cell.angle_gamma   90.00
#
_symmetry.space_group_name_H-M   'P 1'
#
loop_
_entity.id
_entity.type
_entity.pdbx_description
1 polymer ?
#
loop_
_entity_poly.entity_id
_entity_poly.type
_entity_poly.pdbx_seq_one_letter_code
_entity_poly.pdbx_strand_id
1 'polypeptide(L)'
;MKIISEILGNLKSRKSISKEIDFFDLEWFETTRKILRKETRNGEEVAIRILKEKFRIKHLDIFFEDDTKVIVANVLPADAVVVQPVNMREMGTICYEIGNQHIPIFIENNEIIIPFENPIYNLLKRAGYSPLKEKRIFENMLKAAPVHSINNNTKIDMDSLFSKVLPKTK
;
A
#
# COMPACT_ATOMS: atom_id res chain seq x y z
N MET A 1 -8.65 -25.40 -9.86
CA MET A 1 -7.74 -24.44 -9.20
C MET A 1 -6.92 -23.70 -10.24
N LYS A 2 -7.00 -22.37 -10.30
CA LYS A 2 -6.16 -21.52 -11.16
C LYS A 2 -4.97 -20.97 -10.38
N ILE A 3 -3.79 -20.88 -11.00
CA ILE A 3 -2.59 -20.30 -10.39
C ILE A 3 -2.24 -18.99 -11.10
N ILE A 4 -2.11 -17.91 -10.33
CA ILE A 4 -1.80 -16.56 -10.80
C ILE A 4 -0.35 -16.23 -10.46
N SER A 5 0.49 -16.09 -11.48
CA SER A 5 1.91 -15.75 -11.32
C SER A 5 2.26 -14.30 -11.60
N GLU A 6 1.36 -13.54 -12.21
CA GLU A 6 1.55 -12.15 -12.58
C GLU A 6 0.22 -11.37 -12.61
N ILE A 7 0.30 -10.04 -12.73
CA ILE A 7 -0.83 -9.13 -12.83
C ILE A 7 -0.89 -8.61 -14.27
N LEU A 8 -2.02 -8.79 -14.95
CA LEU A 8 -2.18 -8.48 -16.38
C LEU A 8 -2.46 -7.00 -16.67
N GLY A 9 -2.76 -6.22 -15.62
CA GLY A 9 -3.11 -4.82 -15.70
C GLY A 9 -4.07 -4.44 -14.59
N ASN A 10 -4.70 -3.26 -14.72
CA ASN A 10 -5.70 -2.80 -13.76
C ASN A 10 -6.97 -2.33 -14.48
N LEU A 11 -8.13 -2.71 -13.97
CA LEU A 11 -9.43 -2.42 -14.59
C LEU A 11 -9.70 -0.92 -14.69
N LYS A 12 -9.19 -0.09 -13.76
CA LYS A 12 -9.34 1.38 -13.78
C LYS A 12 -8.79 2.00 -15.08
N SER A 13 -7.84 1.33 -15.73
CA SER A 13 -7.21 1.79 -16.98
C SER A 13 -7.96 1.37 -18.25
N ARG A 14 -9.00 0.54 -18.14
CA ARG A 14 -9.78 0.04 -19.29
C ARG A 14 -11.05 0.87 -19.48
N LYS A 15 -11.35 1.19 -20.73
CA LYS A 15 -12.53 2.02 -21.09
C LYS A 15 -13.85 1.25 -21.07
N SER A 16 -13.83 -0.06 -21.30
CA SER A 16 -15.03 -0.90 -21.31
C SER A 16 -14.66 -2.36 -21.10
N ILE A 17 -15.36 -3.05 -20.20
CA ILE A 17 -15.37 -4.51 -20.08
C ILE A 17 -16.79 -4.97 -20.47
N SER A 18 -16.88 -5.93 -21.39
CA SER A 18 -18.14 -6.62 -21.74
C SER A 18 -18.21 -8.03 -21.15
N LYS A 19 -17.15 -8.44 -20.46
CA LYS A 19 -16.96 -9.77 -19.87
C LYS A 19 -17.54 -9.80 -18.45
N GLU A 20 -17.88 -11.00 -17.97
CA GLU A 20 -18.27 -11.19 -16.57
C GLU A 20 -17.09 -10.88 -15.65
N ILE A 21 -17.31 -10.10 -14.59
CA ILE A 21 -16.28 -9.79 -13.59
C ILE A 21 -16.50 -10.69 -12.38
N ASP A 22 -15.51 -11.51 -12.08
CA ASP A 22 -15.46 -12.31 -10.87
C ASP A 22 -14.41 -11.74 -9.90
N PHE A 23 -14.83 -11.43 -8.68
CA PHE A 23 -13.97 -10.74 -7.72
C PHE A 23 -13.22 -11.72 -6.81
N PHE A 24 -11.93 -11.48 -6.67
CA PHE A 24 -11.06 -12.12 -5.69
C PHE A 24 -10.89 -11.15 -4.50
N ASP A 25 -11.65 -11.38 -3.43
CA ASP A 25 -11.70 -10.49 -2.26
C ASP A 25 -10.43 -10.60 -1.42
N LEU A 26 -9.85 -9.45 -1.09
CA LEU A 26 -8.58 -9.31 -0.37
C LEU A 26 -8.73 -8.35 0.79
N GLU A 27 -8.24 -8.74 1.96
CA GLU A 27 -7.94 -7.80 3.01
C GLU A 27 -6.70 -6.97 2.62
N TRP A 28 -6.60 -5.74 3.10
CA TRP A 28 -5.50 -4.85 2.73
C TRP A 28 -4.11 -5.43 3.10
N PHE A 29 -4.01 -6.16 4.21
CA PHE A 29 -2.77 -6.82 4.64
C PHE A 29 -2.45 -8.10 3.85
N GLU A 30 -3.37 -8.60 3.03
CA GLU A 30 -3.14 -9.72 2.12
C GLU A 30 -2.47 -9.26 0.81
N THR A 31 -2.58 -7.98 0.46
CA THR A 31 -2.11 -7.41 -0.83
C THR A 31 -0.61 -7.56 -1.10
N THR A 32 0.20 -7.82 -0.06
CA THR A 32 1.65 -8.02 -0.18
C THR A 32 2.07 -9.49 -0.09
N ARG A 33 1.12 -10.43 0.07
CA ARG A 33 1.42 -11.86 0.21
C ARG A 33 1.82 -12.46 -1.14
N LYS A 34 3.07 -12.94 -1.23
CA LYS A 34 3.58 -13.67 -2.41
C LYS A 34 2.77 -14.92 -2.73
N ILE A 35 2.24 -15.58 -1.70
CA ILE A 35 1.48 -16.83 -1.80
C ILE A 35 0.17 -16.68 -1.03
N LEU A 36 -0.96 -16.91 -1.69
CA LEU A 36 -2.30 -16.85 -1.09
C LEU A 36 -3.25 -17.76 -1.87
N ARG A 37 -4.16 -18.46 -1.20
CA ARG A 37 -5.18 -19.30 -1.83
C ARG A 37 -6.54 -18.97 -1.22
N LYS A 38 -7.50 -18.58 -2.07
CA LYS A 38 -8.89 -18.26 -1.69
C LYS A 38 -9.82 -18.60 -2.86
N GLU A 39 -11.11 -18.59 -2.60
CA GLU A 39 -12.14 -18.67 -3.64
C GLU A 39 -12.54 -17.26 -4.08
N THR A 40 -12.87 -17.12 -5.36
CA THR A 40 -13.54 -15.93 -5.87
C THR A 40 -15.01 -15.91 -5.44
N ARG A 41 -15.72 -14.81 -5.69
CA ARG A 41 -17.16 -14.70 -5.36
C ARG A 41 -18.03 -15.70 -6.10
N ASN A 42 -17.63 -16.12 -7.30
CA ASN A 42 -18.33 -17.16 -8.05
C ASN A 42 -17.89 -18.59 -7.66
N GLY A 43 -17.11 -18.75 -6.59
CA GLY A 43 -16.69 -20.06 -6.07
C GLY A 43 -15.52 -20.70 -6.82
N GLU A 44 -14.78 -19.94 -7.63
CA GLU A 44 -13.61 -20.48 -8.31
C GLU A 44 -12.37 -20.42 -7.41
N GLU A 45 -11.72 -21.56 -7.24
CA GLU A 45 -10.51 -21.64 -6.44
C GLU A 45 -9.29 -21.04 -7.17
N VAL A 46 -8.69 -20.01 -6.57
CA VAL A 46 -7.56 -19.25 -7.13
C VAL A 46 -6.39 -19.22 -6.14
N ALA A 47 -5.20 -19.50 -6.64
CA ALA A 47 -3.94 -19.42 -5.90
C ALA A 47 -3.03 -18.36 -6.50
N ILE A 48 -2.70 -17.32 -5.73
CA ILE A 48 -1.69 -16.32 -6.06
C ILE A 48 -0.32 -16.89 -5.72
N ARG A 49 0.62 -16.82 -6.66
CA ARG A 49 2.05 -17.14 -6.50
C ARG A 49 2.90 -16.15 -7.30
N ILE A 50 3.00 -14.92 -6.80
CA ILE A 50 3.78 -13.84 -7.43
C ILE A 50 5.11 -13.70 -6.68
N LEU A 51 6.21 -14.10 -7.32
CA LEU A 51 7.55 -14.09 -6.71
C LEU A 51 8.34 -12.79 -6.94
N LYS A 52 7.71 -11.78 -7.54
CA LYS A 52 8.32 -10.47 -7.82
C LYS A 52 8.63 -9.74 -6.52
N GLU A 53 9.81 -9.13 -6.43
CA GLU A 53 10.17 -8.28 -5.31
C GLU A 53 9.38 -6.96 -5.31
N LYS A 54 9.06 -6.46 -4.11
CA LYS A 54 8.36 -5.18 -3.88
C LYS A 54 7.00 -5.05 -4.59
N PHE A 55 6.33 -6.15 -4.96
CA PHE A 55 4.99 -6.09 -5.52
C PHE A 55 3.93 -5.82 -4.43
N ARG A 56 2.80 -5.25 -4.85
CA ARG A 56 1.57 -5.13 -4.08
C ARG A 56 0.41 -5.23 -5.05
N ILE A 57 -0.59 -6.03 -4.71
CA ILE A 57 -1.87 -6.11 -5.41
C ILE A 57 -2.66 -4.84 -5.10
N LYS A 58 -3.13 -4.15 -6.14
CA LYS A 58 -3.99 -2.98 -6.02
C LYS A 58 -5.45 -3.37 -6.23
N HIS A 59 -6.35 -2.52 -5.75
CA HIS A 59 -7.77 -2.69 -6.04
C HIS A 59 -7.98 -2.60 -7.55
N LEU A 60 -8.73 -3.57 -8.08
CA LEU A 60 -9.01 -3.78 -9.49
C LEU A 60 -7.84 -4.27 -10.35
N ASP A 61 -6.78 -4.81 -9.76
CA ASP A 61 -5.76 -5.55 -10.54
C ASP A 61 -6.38 -6.80 -11.19
N ILE A 62 -6.02 -7.04 -12.44
CA ILE A 62 -6.54 -8.16 -13.24
C ILE A 62 -5.60 -9.35 -13.05
N PHE A 63 -6.15 -10.46 -12.54
CA PHE A 63 -5.42 -11.71 -12.35
C PHE A 63 -5.56 -12.66 -13.51
N PHE A 64 -6.74 -12.70 -14.13
CA PHE A 64 -7.04 -13.62 -15.21
C PHE A 64 -8.09 -13.00 -16.14
N GLU A 65 -8.00 -13.34 -17.42
CA GLU A 65 -8.97 -12.94 -18.43
C GLU A 65 -9.04 -14.00 -19.53
N ASP A 66 -10.24 -14.44 -19.87
CA ASP A 66 -10.54 -15.21 -21.08
C ASP A 66 -11.63 -14.51 -21.90
N ASP A 67 -12.23 -15.18 -22.88
CA ASP A 67 -13.25 -14.59 -23.75
C ASP A 67 -14.55 -14.23 -23.02
N THR A 68 -14.82 -14.89 -21.89
CA THR A 68 -16.11 -14.83 -21.17
C THR A 68 -16.01 -14.05 -19.86
N LYS A 69 -14.89 -14.17 -19.14
CA LYS A 69 -14.74 -13.62 -17.78
C LYS A 69 -13.39 -12.98 -17.51
N VAL A 70 -13.36 -12.15 -16.48
CA VAL A 70 -12.18 -11.51 -15.91
C VAL A 70 -12.19 -11.73 -14.40
N ILE A 71 -11.10 -12.27 -13.84
CA ILE A 71 -10.91 -12.34 -12.39
C ILE A 71 -10.13 -11.11 -11.94
N VAL A 72 -10.70 -10.37 -11.00
CA VAL A 72 -10.23 -9.05 -10.57
C VAL A 72 -10.02 -9.01 -9.07
N ALA A 73 -8.90 -8.47 -8.62
CA ALA A 73 -8.64 -8.19 -7.22
C ALA A 73 -9.64 -7.16 -6.66
N ASN A 74 -10.34 -7.50 -5.59
CA ASN A 74 -11.15 -6.57 -4.82
C ASN A 74 -10.56 -6.39 -3.42
N VAL A 75 -9.75 -5.34 -3.25
CA VAL A 75 -9.28 -4.96 -1.91
C VAL A 75 -10.45 -4.36 -1.13
N LEU A 76 -10.84 -5.01 -0.04
CA LEU A 76 -11.98 -4.64 0.78
C LEU A 76 -11.70 -3.35 1.57
N PRO A 77 -12.69 -2.45 1.73
CA PRO A 77 -12.58 -1.34 2.66
C PRO A 77 -12.48 -1.83 4.10
N ALA A 78 -11.49 -1.35 4.85
CA ALA A 78 -11.34 -1.61 6.27
C ALA A 78 -11.61 -0.34 7.10
N ASP A 79 -11.90 -0.53 8.39
CA ASP A 79 -12.06 0.59 9.31
C ASP A 79 -10.73 1.38 9.39
N ALA A 80 -10.82 2.70 9.31
CA ALA A 80 -9.71 3.61 9.35
C ALA A 80 -9.95 4.75 10.36
N VAL A 81 -8.87 5.19 10.99
CA VAL A 81 -8.80 6.54 11.58
C VAL A 81 -8.30 7.49 10.49
N VAL A 82 -9.08 8.53 10.23
CA VAL A 82 -8.76 9.58 9.25
C VAL A 82 -8.56 10.89 9.99
N VAL A 83 -7.45 11.58 9.73
CA VAL A 83 -7.18 12.92 10.26
C VAL A 83 -6.79 13.81 9.09
N GLN A 84 -7.41 14.98 8.99
CA GLN A 84 -7.00 16.02 8.05
C GLN A 84 -6.21 17.11 8.80
N PRO A 85 -4.89 17.17 8.66
CA PRO A 85 -4.09 18.22 9.30
C PRO A 85 -4.37 19.58 8.65
N VAL A 86 -4.33 20.66 9.42
CA VAL A 86 -4.60 22.02 8.90
C VAL A 86 -3.39 22.65 8.21
N ASN A 87 -2.19 22.13 8.45
CA ASN A 87 -0.95 22.61 7.83
C ASN A 87 0.14 21.54 7.83
N MET A 88 1.25 21.83 7.11
CA MET A 88 2.39 20.92 6.99
C MET A 88 3.09 20.60 8.31
N ARG A 89 3.11 21.55 9.26
CA ARG A 89 3.71 21.31 10.58
C ARG A 89 2.90 20.25 11.32
N GLU A 90 1.59 20.38 11.33
CA GLU A 90 0.69 19.42 11.97
C GLU A 90 0.76 18.04 11.31
N MET A 91 0.78 17.98 9.96
CA MET A 91 1.02 16.74 9.21
C MET A 91 2.30 16.04 9.68
N GLY A 92 3.41 16.79 9.78
CA GLY A 92 4.69 16.27 10.24
C GLY A 92 4.66 15.80 11.69
N THR A 93 4.04 16.57 12.59
CA THR A 93 3.89 16.21 13.99
C THR A 93 3.09 14.91 14.16
N ILE A 94 1.92 14.81 13.51
CA ILE A 94 1.07 13.61 13.60
C ILE A 94 1.82 12.39 13.05
N CYS A 95 2.46 12.52 11.87
CA CYS A 95 3.24 11.42 11.28
C CYS A 95 4.41 10.99 12.16
N TYR A 96 5.07 11.93 12.85
CA TYR A 96 6.16 11.63 13.78
C TYR A 96 5.66 10.87 15.02
N GLU A 97 4.55 11.31 15.61
CA GLU A 97 3.93 10.66 16.78
C GLU A 97 3.46 9.23 16.48
N ILE A 98 2.78 9.03 15.34
CA ILE A 98 2.28 7.70 14.93
C ILE A 98 3.43 6.82 14.43
N GLY A 99 4.40 7.40 13.70
CA GLY A 99 5.52 6.66 13.14
C GLY A 99 6.33 5.91 14.21
N ASN A 100 6.43 6.48 15.41
CA ASN A 100 7.08 5.83 16.56
C ASN A 100 6.36 4.55 17.04
N GLN A 101 5.11 4.32 16.63
CA GLN A 101 4.32 3.15 17.00
C GLN A 101 4.47 1.98 16.00
N HIS A 102 5.25 2.15 14.92
CA HIS A 102 5.41 1.15 13.85
C HIS A 102 4.09 0.75 13.16
N ILE A 103 3.11 1.65 13.15
CA ILE A 103 1.81 1.43 12.53
C ILE A 103 1.87 1.85 11.06
N PRO A 104 1.25 1.10 10.13
CA PRO A 104 1.20 1.51 8.73
C PRO A 104 0.40 2.81 8.56
N ILE A 105 1.04 3.80 7.91
CA ILE A 105 0.46 5.11 7.60
C ILE A 105 0.20 5.19 6.10
N PHE A 106 -0.92 5.80 5.72
CA PHE A 106 -1.31 6.08 4.35
C PHE A 106 -1.61 7.58 4.25
N ILE A 107 -1.25 8.21 3.14
CA ILE A 107 -1.51 9.64 2.91
C ILE A 107 -2.21 9.79 1.56
N GLU A 108 -3.43 10.32 1.57
CA GLU A 108 -4.24 10.55 0.37
C GLU A 108 -5.02 11.87 0.55
N ASN A 109 -5.07 12.73 -0.48
CA ASN A 109 -5.82 13.99 -0.45
C ASN A 109 -5.57 14.89 0.79
N ASN A 110 -4.31 14.97 1.24
CA ASN A 110 -3.90 15.68 2.45
C ASN A 110 -4.49 15.12 3.76
N GLU A 111 -5.03 13.90 3.74
CA GLU A 111 -5.46 13.15 4.93
C GLU A 111 -4.37 12.15 5.34
N ILE A 112 -4.25 11.95 6.64
CA ILE A 112 -3.52 10.84 7.25
C ILE A 112 -4.53 9.75 7.54
N ILE A 113 -4.31 8.57 6.97
CA ILE A 113 -5.20 7.41 7.07
C ILE A 113 -4.43 6.26 7.72
N ILE A 114 -5.03 5.68 8.75
CA ILE A 114 -4.42 4.63 9.57
C ILE A 114 -5.45 3.51 9.76
N PRO A 115 -5.08 2.22 9.70
CA PRO A 115 -5.97 1.15 10.13
C PRO A 115 -6.52 1.43 11.53
N PHE A 116 -7.83 1.23 11.70
CA PHE A 116 -8.49 1.66 12.91
C PHE A 116 -8.07 0.83 14.11
N GLU A 117 -7.55 1.53 15.14
CA GLU A 117 -7.38 0.98 16.47
C GLU A 117 -7.83 2.01 17.51
N ASN A 118 -8.56 1.55 18.53
CA ASN A 118 -9.05 2.42 19.62
C ASN A 118 -7.93 3.24 20.29
N PRO A 119 -6.72 2.71 20.58
CA PRO A 119 -5.64 3.48 21.18
C PRO A 119 -5.23 4.69 20.34
N ILE A 120 -5.11 4.52 19.01
CA ILE A 120 -4.71 5.59 18.08
C ILE A 120 -5.78 6.67 18.01
N TYR A 121 -7.03 6.26 17.83
CA TYR A 121 -8.15 7.20 17.79
C TYR A 121 -8.21 8.06 19.06
N ASN A 122 -8.07 7.41 20.23
CA ASN A 122 -8.08 8.09 21.52
C ASN A 122 -6.81 8.92 21.77
N LEU A 123 -5.66 8.52 21.25
CA LEU A 123 -4.42 9.30 21.32
C LEU A 123 -4.59 10.61 20.55
N LEU A 124 -5.03 10.53 19.29
CA LEU A 124 -5.21 11.69 18.42
C LEU A 124 -6.25 12.66 18.99
N LYS A 125 -7.36 12.13 19.49
CA LYS A 125 -8.40 12.94 20.14
C LYS A 125 -7.88 13.66 21.40
N ARG A 126 -7.03 12.99 22.20
CA ARG A 126 -6.41 13.59 23.40
C ARG A 126 -5.34 14.63 23.06
N ALA A 127 -4.65 14.46 21.94
CA ALA A 127 -3.68 15.42 21.42
C ALA A 127 -4.33 16.68 20.81
N GLY A 128 -5.66 16.74 20.73
CA GLY A 128 -6.41 17.89 20.22
C GLY A 128 -6.73 17.83 18.73
N TYR A 129 -6.43 16.72 18.06
CA TYR A 129 -6.83 16.51 16.67
C TYR A 129 -8.31 16.09 16.56
N SER A 130 -8.85 16.15 15.34
CA SER A 130 -10.23 15.75 15.02
C SER A 130 -10.27 14.45 14.20
N PRO A 131 -9.93 13.27 14.78
CA PRO A 131 -9.97 12.01 14.05
C PRO A 131 -11.41 11.57 13.74
N LEU A 132 -11.62 11.10 12.51
CA LEU A 132 -12.85 10.49 12.04
C LEU A 132 -12.66 8.97 11.94
N LYS A 133 -13.75 8.23 12.16
CA LYS A 133 -13.80 6.79 11.87
C LYS A 133 -14.52 6.58 10.54
N GLU A 134 -13.81 6.04 9.56
CA GLU A 134 -14.35 5.83 8.20
C GLU A 134 -13.94 4.48 7.64
N LYS A 135 -14.54 4.09 6.50
CA LYS A 135 -14.07 2.94 5.69
C LYS A 135 -13.14 3.44 4.59
N ARG A 136 -11.96 2.83 4.45
CA ARG A 136 -10.98 3.17 3.40
C ARG A 136 -10.37 1.92 2.78
N ILE A 137 -9.98 2.03 1.52
CA ILE A 137 -9.15 1.03 0.84
C ILE A 137 -7.69 1.46 0.99
N PHE A 138 -6.87 0.54 1.48
CA PHE A 138 -5.47 0.81 1.84
C PHE A 138 -4.51 0.43 0.69
N GLU A 139 -4.36 1.27 -0.32
CA GLU A 139 -3.51 0.97 -1.49
C GLU A 139 -2.06 1.46 -1.31
N ASN A 140 -1.89 2.70 -0.84
CA ASN A 140 -0.65 3.45 -0.95
C ASN A 140 0.04 3.67 0.40
N MET A 141 0.37 2.56 1.08
CA MET A 141 1.12 2.62 2.35
C MET A 141 2.44 3.38 2.15
N LEU A 142 2.67 4.35 3.03
CA LEU A 142 3.89 5.13 3.07
C LEU A 142 5.08 4.22 3.42
N LYS A 143 6.15 4.30 2.64
CA LYS A 143 7.39 3.55 2.88
C LYS A 143 8.44 4.50 3.42
N ALA A 144 9.01 4.18 4.58
CA ALA A 144 10.08 4.97 5.18
C ALA A 144 11.40 4.92 4.39
N ALA A 145 11.60 3.88 3.57
CA ALA A 145 12.76 3.78 2.71
C ALA A 145 12.55 4.60 1.42
N PRO A 146 13.51 5.45 1.02
CA PRO A 146 13.41 6.17 -0.24
C PRO A 146 13.32 5.16 -1.39
N VAL A 147 12.45 5.44 -2.36
CA VAL A 147 12.36 4.69 -3.63
C VAL A 147 13.53 5.09 -4.54
N HIS A 148 14.75 5.12 -4.01
CA HIS A 148 15.92 5.18 -4.85
C HIS A 148 16.20 3.75 -5.31
N SER A 149 15.83 3.47 -6.54
CA SER A 149 16.46 2.41 -7.33
C SER A 149 17.95 2.73 -7.39
N ILE A 150 18.75 2.20 -6.47
CA ILE A 150 20.20 2.21 -6.65
C ILE A 150 20.44 1.28 -7.84
N ASN A 151 20.66 1.87 -9.02
CA ASN A 151 21.30 1.16 -10.12
C ASN A 151 22.71 0.83 -9.64
N ASN A 152 22.94 -0.42 -9.23
CA ASN A 152 24.23 -0.92 -8.73
C ASN A 152 25.37 -0.87 -9.77
N ASN A 153 25.22 -0.17 -10.90
CA ASN A 153 26.26 0.00 -11.91
C ASN A 153 27.15 1.23 -11.70
N THR A 154 26.94 2.01 -10.63
CA THR A 154 27.92 3.02 -10.22
C THR A 154 28.51 2.59 -8.89
N LYS A 155 29.76 2.12 -8.90
CA LYS A 155 30.57 2.04 -7.69
C LYS A 155 30.59 3.45 -7.11
N ILE A 156 29.84 3.66 -6.03
CA ILE A 156 29.90 4.91 -5.31
C ILE A 156 31.27 4.93 -4.63
N ASP A 157 32.12 5.84 -5.08
CA ASP A 157 33.44 6.05 -4.48
C ASP A 157 33.26 6.66 -3.08
N MET A 158 33.26 5.76 -2.10
CA MET A 158 33.10 6.12 -0.68
C MET A 158 34.20 7.07 -0.21
N ASP A 159 35.42 6.94 -0.72
CA ASP A 159 36.56 7.76 -0.30
C ASP A 159 36.40 9.22 -0.73
N SER A 160 35.82 9.45 -1.92
CA SER A 160 35.47 10.79 -2.42
C SER A 160 34.37 11.48 -1.59
N LEU A 161 33.44 10.69 -1.04
CA LEU A 161 32.37 11.22 -0.19
C LEU A 161 32.86 11.54 1.22
N PHE A 162 33.65 10.67 1.83
CA PHE A 162 34.17 10.91 3.18
C PHE A 162 35.19 12.04 3.23
N SER A 163 35.99 12.24 2.18
CA SER A 163 36.94 13.36 2.10
C SER A 163 36.30 14.75 2.00
N LYS A 164 35.02 14.84 1.60
CA LYS A 164 34.25 16.09 1.58
C LYS A 164 33.55 16.41 2.92
N VAL A 165 33.32 15.40 3.74
CA VAL A 165 32.56 15.52 5.00
C VAL A 165 33.49 15.62 6.20
N LEU A 166 34.67 14.99 6.15
CA LEU A 166 35.63 15.04 7.24
C LEU A 166 36.54 16.28 7.10
N PRO A 167 36.68 17.11 8.14
CA PRO A 167 37.66 18.19 8.12
C PRO A 167 39.06 17.58 8.00
N LYS A 168 39.87 18.14 7.09
CA LYS A 168 41.28 17.75 6.94
C LYS A 168 41.98 17.99 8.28
N THR A 169 42.39 16.92 8.95
CA THR A 169 43.27 16.99 10.10
C THR A 169 44.57 17.66 9.67
N LYS A 170 44.93 18.76 10.35
CA LYS A 170 46.19 19.48 10.17
C LYS A 170 47.38 18.59 10.52
#